data_AF-A0A7S0Y251-F1
#
_entry.id   AF-A0A7S0Y251-F1
#
_cell.length_a   1.000
_cell.length_b   1.000
_cell.length_c   1.000
_cell.angle_alpha   90.00
_cell.angle_beta   90.00
_cell.angle_gamma   90.00
#
_symmetry.space_group_name_H-M   'P 1'
#
loop_
_entity.id
_entity.type
_entity.pdbx_description
1 polymer ?
#
loop_
_entity_poly.entity_id
_entity_poly.type
_entity_poly.pdbx_seq_one_letter_code
_entity_poly.pdbx_strand_id
1 'polypeptide(L)'
;FVAVVTGTFARVRDEHGSAFLGHEGDTADRAKHLTNMWVTAVGLLRQKILQAREEGVKVDLEVDEVQEIAVVIKNHKWYQRFVSLVICLHGVAMASDQYDATDVWREFITYCYLICNILFAANQVCEFSAAGSFTRFWESALNKFEVFCVVS
;
A
#
# COMPACT_ATOMS: atom_id res chain seq x y z
N PHE A 1 -8.60 5.51 -20.33
CA PHE A 1 -8.10 5.05 -19.01
C PHE A 1 -8.54 5.98 -17.88
N VAL A 2 -8.15 7.26 -17.89
CA VAL A 2 -8.58 8.27 -16.89
C VAL A 2 -10.10 8.38 -16.74
N ALA A 3 -10.85 8.35 -17.85
CA ALA A 3 -12.33 8.43 -17.83
C ALA A 3 -13.03 7.20 -17.21
N VAL A 4 -12.40 6.02 -17.28
CA VAL A 4 -12.95 4.78 -16.68
C VAL A 4 -12.72 4.81 -15.17
N VAL A 5 -11.56 5.32 -14.75
CA VAL A 5 -11.20 5.50 -13.34
C VAL A 5 -12.11 6.55 -12.68
N THR A 6 -12.32 7.71 -13.32
CA THR A 6 -13.20 8.76 -12.77
C THR A 6 -14.68 8.37 -12.74
N GLY A 7 -15.16 7.64 -13.77
CA GLY A 7 -16.54 7.13 -13.79
C GLY A 7 -16.83 6.10 -12.70
N THR A 8 -15.86 5.25 -12.39
CA THR A 8 -15.99 4.22 -11.34
C THR A 8 -16.00 4.85 -9.94
N PHE A 9 -15.17 5.86 -9.69
CA PHE A 9 -15.17 6.60 -8.42
C PHE A 9 -16.44 7.45 -8.21
N ALA A 10 -17.02 8.02 -9.28
CA ALA A 10 -18.28 8.74 -9.19
C ALA A 10 -19.43 7.82 -8.76
N ARG A 11 -19.49 6.61 -9.34
CA ARG A 11 -20.55 5.63 -9.05
C ARG A 11 -20.44 5.06 -7.63
N VAL A 12 -19.23 4.80 -7.13
CA VAL A 12 -19.00 4.36 -5.74
C VAL A 12 -19.39 5.44 -4.73
N ARG A 13 -19.19 6.72 -5.07
CA ARG A 13 -19.60 7.86 -4.23
C ARG A 13 -21.11 8.03 -4.14
N ASP A 14 -21.83 7.72 -5.22
CA ASP A 14 -23.29 7.83 -5.28
C ASP A 14 -23.99 6.61 -4.65
N GLU A 15 -23.41 5.40 -4.74
CA GLU A 15 -23.97 4.17 -4.16
C GLU A 15 -23.72 4.02 -2.64
N HIS A 16 -22.63 4.59 -2.09
CA HIS A 16 -22.27 4.45 -0.67
C HIS A 16 -22.39 5.72 0.18
N GLY A 17 -22.80 6.85 -0.42
CA GLY A 17 -22.80 8.14 0.25
C GLY A 17 -21.38 8.60 0.60
N SER A 18 -21.23 9.90 0.88
CA SER A 18 -19.94 10.40 1.35
C SER A 18 -19.67 9.86 2.76
N ALA A 19 -18.58 9.10 2.91
CA ALA A 19 -18.06 8.64 4.21
C ALA A 19 -17.65 9.79 5.16
N PHE A 20 -17.94 11.05 4.79
CA PHE A 20 -17.63 12.27 5.54
C PHE A 20 -18.79 12.77 6.41
N LEU A 21 -20.00 12.20 6.34
CA LEU A 21 -21.18 12.76 7.01
C LEU A 21 -21.85 11.86 8.08
N GLY A 22 -21.19 10.83 8.58
CA GLY A 22 -21.77 10.00 9.64
C GLY A 22 -20.73 9.35 10.55
N HIS A 23 -20.86 9.60 11.86
CA HIS A 23 -20.09 9.01 12.97
C HIS A 23 -18.70 9.58 13.28
N GLU A 24 -18.66 10.83 13.76
CA GLU A 24 -17.51 11.41 14.48
C GLU A 24 -17.21 10.71 15.82
N GLY A 25 -18.15 9.98 16.42
CA GLY A 25 -17.98 9.32 17.72
C GLY A 25 -17.23 7.97 17.68
N ASP A 26 -17.46 7.16 16.65
CA ASP A 26 -16.97 5.76 16.58
C ASP A 26 -15.59 5.66 15.89
N THR A 27 -15.25 6.66 15.08
CA THR A 27 -13.96 6.75 14.38
C THR A 27 -12.80 7.14 15.30
N ALA A 28 -13.07 7.84 16.41
CA ALA A 28 -12.05 8.25 17.37
C ALA A 28 -11.54 7.08 18.22
N ASP A 29 -12.44 6.26 18.77
CA ASP A 29 -12.07 5.08 19.57
C ASP A 29 -11.43 4.00 18.72
N ARG A 30 -11.93 3.77 17.50
CA ARG A 30 -11.32 2.85 16.55
C ARG A 30 -9.93 3.30 16.11
N ALA A 31 -9.73 4.62 15.93
CA ALA A 31 -8.41 5.17 15.64
C ALA A 31 -7.45 5.01 16.82
N LYS A 32 -7.91 5.24 18.05
CA LYS A 32 -7.10 5.10 19.26
C LYS A 32 -6.67 3.64 19.47
N HIS A 33 -7.58 2.70 19.23
CA HIS A 33 -7.29 1.26 19.27
C HIS A 33 -6.25 0.86 18.21
N LEU A 34 -6.42 1.28 16.96
CA LEU A 34 -5.46 1.03 15.88
C LEU A 34 -4.08 1.64 16.17
N THR A 35 -4.05 2.85 16.77
CA THR A 35 -2.81 3.53 17.13
C THR A 35 -2.06 2.78 18.23
N ASN A 36 -2.78 2.30 19.24
CA ASN A 36 -2.20 1.49 20.30
C ASN A 36 -1.64 0.16 19.75
N MET A 37 -2.38 -0.53 18.87
CA MET A 37 -1.85 -1.73 18.21
C MET A 37 -0.61 -1.42 17.38
N TRP A 38 -0.57 -0.28 16.68
CA TRP A 38 0.60 0.13 15.89
C TRP A 38 1.84 0.33 16.76
N VAL A 39 1.68 1.02 17.90
CA VAL A 39 2.77 1.25 18.86
C VAL A 39 3.25 -0.07 19.45
N THR A 40 2.34 -1.01 19.76
CA THR A 40 2.70 -2.33 20.27
C THR A 40 3.42 -3.18 19.21
N ALA A 41 2.88 -3.25 17.99
CA ALA A 41 3.48 -4.02 16.88
C ALA A 41 4.87 -3.50 16.51
N VAL A 42 5.05 -2.17 16.42
CA VAL A 42 6.35 -1.56 16.16
C VAL A 42 7.31 -1.72 17.34
N GLY A 43 6.81 -1.64 18.57
CA GLY A 43 7.59 -1.91 19.78
C GLY A 43 8.15 -3.34 19.79
N LEU A 44 7.31 -4.33 19.49
CA LEU A 44 7.67 -5.74 19.39
C LEU A 44 8.67 -5.99 18.26
N LEU A 45 8.42 -5.43 17.07
CA LEU A 45 9.37 -5.49 15.94
C LEU A 45 10.74 -4.93 16.32
N ARG A 46 10.74 -3.76 16.97
CA ARG A 46 11.96 -3.07 17.36
C ARG A 46 12.74 -3.86 18.40
N GLN A 47 12.05 -4.47 19.37
CA GLN A 47 12.68 -5.36 20.36
C GLN A 47 13.31 -6.59 19.69
N LYS A 48 12.57 -7.26 18.79
CA LYS A 48 13.09 -8.43 18.07
C LYS A 48 14.26 -8.11 17.16
N ILE A 49 14.24 -6.95 16.48
CA ILE A 49 15.36 -6.48 15.66
C ILE A 49 16.59 -6.19 16.53
N LEU A 50 16.40 -5.61 17.72
CA LEU A 50 17.50 -5.34 18.64
C LEU A 50 18.08 -6.63 19.23
N GLN A 51 17.24 -7.59 19.64
CA GLN A 51 17.69 -8.91 20.11
C GLN A 51 18.42 -9.68 19.02
N ALA A 52 17.87 -9.75 17.80
CA ALA A 52 18.52 -10.39 16.67
C ALA A 52 19.87 -9.75 16.31
N ARG A 53 19.99 -8.43 16.51
CA ARG A 53 21.25 -7.68 16.32
C ARG A 53 22.28 -7.99 17.39
N GLU A 54 21.87 -8.22 18.64
CA GLU A 54 22.78 -8.60 19.74
C GLU A 54 23.23 -10.06 19.66
N GLU A 55 22.36 -10.96 19.21
CA GLU A 55 22.66 -12.39 19.10
C GLU A 55 23.30 -12.78 17.75
N GLY A 56 23.31 -11.87 16.77
CA GLY A 56 23.80 -12.16 15.42
C GLY A 56 22.95 -13.19 14.66
N VAL A 57 21.73 -13.46 15.15
CA VAL A 57 20.79 -14.44 14.62
C VAL A 57 19.84 -13.76 13.62
N LYS A 58 19.48 -14.46 12.55
CA LYS A 58 18.49 -13.95 11.59
C LYS A 58 17.12 -13.87 12.26
N VAL A 59 16.38 -12.80 12.00
CA VAL A 59 15.00 -12.65 12.48
C VAL A 59 14.13 -13.67 11.75
N ASP A 60 13.86 -14.80 12.39
CA ASP A 60 12.86 -15.76 11.92
C ASP A 60 11.49 -15.27 12.41
N LEU A 61 10.80 -14.50 11.57
CA LEU A 61 9.40 -14.12 11.80
C LEU A 61 8.50 -15.30 11.45
N GLU A 62 7.69 -15.74 12.42
CA GLU A 62 6.63 -16.70 12.14
C GLU A 62 5.61 -16.06 11.17
N VAL A 63 5.00 -16.89 10.31
CA VAL A 63 4.08 -16.44 9.24
C VAL A 63 2.93 -15.61 9.82
N ASP A 64 2.47 -15.95 11.03
CA ASP A 64 1.39 -15.24 11.73
C ASP A 64 1.80 -13.82 12.15
N GLU A 65 3.05 -13.61 12.55
CA GLU A 65 3.55 -12.28 12.93
C GLU A 65 3.71 -11.37 11.70
N VAL A 66 4.20 -11.91 10.58
CA VAL A 66 4.29 -11.16 9.31
C VAL A 66 2.91 -10.72 8.85
N GLN A 67 1.91 -11.59 8.97
CA GLN A 67 0.54 -11.27 8.64
C GLN A 67 -0.02 -10.16 9.55
N GLU A 68 0.20 -10.24 10.86
CA GLU A 68 -0.26 -9.22 11.81
C GLU A 68 0.33 -7.84 11.48
N ILE A 69 1.64 -7.79 11.22
CA ILE A 69 2.34 -6.56 10.83
C ILE A 69 1.76 -6.00 9.51
N ALA A 70 1.54 -6.85 8.51
CA ALA A 70 0.98 -6.44 7.23
C ALA A 70 -0.44 -5.88 7.38
N VAL A 71 -1.29 -6.50 8.21
CA VAL A 71 -2.64 -6.01 8.53
C VAL A 71 -2.57 -4.64 9.23
N VAL A 72 -1.64 -4.46 10.16
CA VAL A 72 -1.43 -3.19 10.86
C VAL A 72 -0.95 -2.08 9.93
N ILE A 73 -0.05 -2.38 8.99
CA ILE A 73 0.42 -1.44 7.95
C ILE A 73 -0.73 -1.07 7.02
N LYS A 74 -1.45 -2.06 6.48
CA LYS A 74 -2.56 -1.85 5.53
C LYS A 74 -3.69 -1.00 6.12
N ASN A 75 -4.03 -1.26 7.38
CA ASN A 75 -5.10 -0.51 8.08
C ASN A 75 -4.67 0.88 8.55
N HIS A 76 -3.41 1.25 8.37
CA HIS A 76 -2.94 2.58 8.75
C HIS A 76 -3.57 3.66 7.87
N LYS A 77 -4.09 4.73 8.48
CA LYS A 77 -4.82 5.80 7.78
C LYS A 77 -4.04 6.47 6.64
N TRP A 78 -2.71 6.45 6.74
CA TRP A 78 -1.82 7.02 5.73
C TRP A 78 -1.47 6.08 4.60
N TYR A 79 -1.65 4.76 4.77
CA TYR A 79 -1.26 3.78 3.77
C TYR A 79 -2.00 3.98 2.45
N GLN A 80 -3.33 4.05 2.50
CA GLN A 80 -4.20 4.33 1.34
C GLN A 80 -3.84 5.64 0.63
N ARG A 81 -3.49 6.69 1.39
CA ARG A 81 -3.08 7.99 0.85
C ARG A 81 -1.71 7.91 0.19
N PHE A 82 -0.77 7.21 0.81
CA PHE A 82 0.57 7.00 0.28
C PHE A 82 0.52 6.24 -1.05
N VAL A 83 -0.21 5.12 -1.12
CA VAL A 83 -0.37 4.34 -2.36
C VAL A 83 -1.01 5.20 -3.45
N SER A 84 -2.04 5.98 -3.12
CA SER A 84 -2.66 6.91 -4.06
C SER A 84 -1.66 7.97 -4.59
N LEU A 85 -0.81 8.52 -3.71
CA LEU A 85 0.23 9.48 -4.12
C LEU A 85 1.28 8.84 -5.04
N VAL A 86 1.67 7.59 -4.78
CA VAL A 86 2.60 6.85 -5.66
C VAL A 86 1.97 6.64 -7.04
N ILE A 87 0.68 6.27 -7.12
CA ILE A 87 -0.04 6.14 -8.39
C ILE A 87 -0.07 7.48 -9.14
N CYS A 88 -0.39 8.58 -8.46
CA CYS A 88 -0.40 9.91 -9.08
C CYS A 88 1.00 10.30 -9.58
N LEU A 89 2.04 10.08 -8.78
CA LEU A 89 3.42 10.37 -9.17
C LEU A 89 3.85 9.54 -10.40
N HIS A 90 3.47 8.27 -10.42
CA HIS A 90 3.72 7.40 -11.57
C HIS A 90 2.99 7.88 -12.83
N GLY A 91 1.74 8.33 -12.70
CA GLY A 91 0.99 8.96 -13.79
C GLY A 91 1.63 10.27 -14.29
N VAL A 92 2.21 11.08 -13.40
CA VAL A 92 2.97 12.28 -13.78
C VAL A 92 4.26 11.91 -14.50
N ALA A 93 4.95 10.86 -14.07
CA ALA A 93 6.14 10.35 -14.76
C ALA A 93 5.79 9.90 -16.19
N MET A 94 4.67 9.19 -16.37
CA MET A 94 4.14 8.85 -17.71
C MET A 94 3.80 10.06 -18.55
N ALA A 95 3.13 11.06 -17.97
CA ALA A 95 2.78 12.27 -18.70
C ALA A 95 3.99 13.13 -19.07
N SER A 96 5.08 13.01 -18.31
CA SER A 96 6.32 13.76 -18.50
C SER A 96 7.30 13.07 -19.46
N ASP A 97 6.98 11.85 -19.91
CA ASP A 97 7.74 11.13 -20.92
C ASP A 97 7.42 11.72 -22.31
N GLN A 98 8.31 12.60 -22.78
CA GLN A 98 8.19 13.27 -24.07
C GLN A 98 9.17 12.67 -25.07
N TYR A 99 8.71 12.51 -26.31
CA TYR A 99 9.51 11.93 -27.41
C TYR A 99 10.83 12.68 -27.65
N ASP A 100 10.80 14.02 -27.55
CA ASP A 100 11.95 14.92 -27.75
C ASP A 100 12.66 15.31 -26.44
N ALA A 101 12.43 14.57 -25.34
CA ALA A 101 13.12 14.84 -24.08
C ALA A 101 14.64 14.65 -24.21
N THR A 102 15.40 15.48 -23.49
CA THR A 102 16.86 15.32 -23.37
C THR A 102 17.22 13.99 -22.72
N ASP A 103 18.38 13.42 -23.07
CA ASP A 103 18.81 12.11 -22.56
C ASP A 103 18.80 12.04 -21.02
N VAL A 104 19.22 13.11 -20.36
CA VAL A 104 19.20 13.24 -18.89
C VAL A 104 17.78 13.16 -18.32
N TRP A 105 16.80 13.76 -18.99
CA TRP A 105 15.40 13.70 -18.55
C TRP A 105 14.83 12.29 -18.72
N ARG A 106 15.18 11.62 -19.81
CA ARG A 106 14.75 10.24 -20.08
C ARG A 106 15.32 9.25 -19.05
N GLU A 107 16.59 9.41 -18.68
CA GLU A 107 17.21 8.63 -17.60
C GLU A 107 16.50 8.86 -16.27
N PHE A 108 16.22 10.13 -15.91
CA PHE A 108 15.49 10.47 -14.70
C PHE A 108 14.11 9.82 -14.64
N ILE A 109 13.33 9.90 -15.72
CA ILE A 109 12.00 9.28 -15.80
C ILE A 109 12.10 7.75 -15.70
N THR A 110 13.14 7.14 -16.29
CA THR A 110 13.40 5.70 -16.16
C THR A 110 13.65 5.29 -14.71
N TYR A 111 14.44 6.07 -13.96
CA TYR A 111 14.62 5.83 -12.51
C TYR A 111 13.32 6.01 -11.73
N CYS A 112 12.51 7.01 -12.06
CA CYS A 112 11.20 7.18 -11.44
C CYS A 112 10.29 5.97 -11.68
N TYR A 113 10.27 5.41 -12.89
CA TYR A 113 9.53 4.18 -13.17
C TYR A 113 10.02 2.99 -12.37
N LEU A 114 11.34 2.80 -12.31
CA LEU A 114 11.94 1.70 -11.54
C LEU A 114 11.52 1.77 -10.06
N ILE A 115 11.61 2.96 -9.45
CA ILE A 115 11.21 3.19 -8.05
C ILE A 115 9.72 2.92 -7.86
N CYS A 116 8.86 3.44 -8.74
CA CYS A 116 7.42 3.22 -8.64
C CYS A 116 7.05 1.73 -8.76
N ASN A 117 7.69 0.99 -9.67
CA ASN A 117 7.46 -0.46 -9.83
C ASN A 117 7.87 -1.24 -8.58
N ILE A 118 9.02 -0.89 -7.96
CA ILE A 118 9.43 -1.50 -6.68
C ILE A 118 8.39 -1.21 -5.59
N LEU A 119 7.86 0.01 -5.53
CA LEU A 119 6.84 0.40 -4.56
C LEU A 119 5.52 -0.35 -4.79
N PHE A 120 5.08 -0.54 -6.05
CA PHE A 120 3.89 -1.32 -6.35
C PHE A 120 4.08 -2.81 -6.04
N ALA A 121 5.25 -3.38 -6.34
CA ALA A 121 5.58 -4.75 -5.95
C ALA A 121 5.56 -4.92 -4.42
N ALA A 122 6.16 -3.98 -3.69
CA ALA A 122 6.14 -3.99 -2.21
C ALA A 122 4.71 -3.85 -1.65
N ASN A 123 3.88 -2.99 -2.25
CA ASN A 123 2.47 -2.89 -1.92
C ASN A 123 1.75 -4.23 -2.12
N GLN A 124 2.04 -4.92 -3.24
CA GLN A 124 1.42 -6.20 -3.55
C GLN A 124 1.80 -7.30 -2.57
N VAL A 125 3.08 -7.34 -2.17
CA VAL A 125 3.57 -8.25 -1.13
C VAL A 125 2.87 -7.98 0.20
N CYS A 126 2.71 -6.71 0.58
CA CYS A 126 2.01 -6.34 1.81
C CYS A 126 0.54 -6.78 1.79
N GLU A 127 -0.16 -6.58 0.68
CA GLU A 127 -1.54 -7.04 0.47
C GLU A 127 -1.67 -8.57 0.50
N PHE A 128 -0.70 -9.27 -0.10
CA PHE A 128 -0.64 -10.73 -0.05
C PHE A 128 -0.40 -11.25 1.37
N SER A 129 0.56 -10.67 2.10
CA SER A 129 0.83 -11.00 3.50
C SER A 129 -0.37 -10.70 4.41
N ALA A 130 -1.08 -9.59 4.17
CA ALA A 130 -2.26 -9.24 4.95
C ALA A 130 -3.48 -10.16 4.70
N ALA A 131 -3.57 -10.79 3.52
CA ALA A 131 -4.65 -11.71 3.19
C ALA A 131 -4.56 -13.05 3.94
N GLY A 132 -3.35 -13.45 4.35
CA GLY A 132 -3.08 -14.69 5.09
C GLY A 132 -3.25 -15.99 4.29
N SER A 133 -3.83 -15.93 3.08
CA SER A 133 -3.97 -17.08 2.19
C SER A 133 -4.09 -16.66 0.73
N PHE A 134 -3.53 -17.48 -0.16
CA PHE A 134 -3.60 -17.27 -1.61
C PHE A 134 -5.04 -17.22 -2.13
N THR A 135 -5.95 -18.06 -1.61
CA THR A 135 -7.35 -18.09 -2.03
C THR A 135 -8.07 -16.80 -1.68
N ARG A 136 -7.94 -16.32 -0.43
CA ARG A 136 -8.51 -15.05 0.03
C ARG A 136 -7.97 -13.85 -0.74
N PHE A 137 -6.67 -13.86 -1.05
CA PHE A 137 -6.05 -12.82 -1.86
C PHE A 137 -6.67 -12.74 -3.26
N TRP A 138 -6.94 -13.89 -3.89
CA TRP A 138 -7.58 -14.00 -5.21
C TRP A 138 -9.12 -13.91 -5.19
N GLU A 139 -9.77 -13.66 -4.06
CA GLU A 139 -11.21 -13.37 -4.04
C GLU A 139 -11.50 -11.92 -4.46
N SER A 140 -10.61 -10.99 -4.11
CA SER A 140 -10.74 -9.57 -4.46
C SER A 140 -10.40 -9.33 -5.93
N ALA A 141 -11.37 -8.85 -6.72
CA ALA A 141 -11.16 -8.49 -8.12
C ALA A 141 -10.13 -7.36 -8.30
N LEU A 142 -10.03 -6.45 -7.33
CA LEU A 142 -9.05 -5.36 -7.34
C LEU A 142 -7.63 -5.89 -7.18
N ASN A 143 -7.41 -6.87 -6.30
CA ASN A 143 -6.09 -7.48 -6.12
C ASN A 143 -5.62 -8.17 -7.40
N LYS A 144 -6.52 -8.81 -8.15
CA LYS A 144 -6.20 -9.42 -9.46
C LYS A 144 -5.74 -8.37 -10.46
N PHE A 145 -6.48 -7.27 -10.50
CA PHE A 145 -6.18 -6.15 -11.39
C PHE A 145 -4.83 -5.52 -11.06
N GLU A 146 -4.54 -5.31 -9.77
CA GLU A 146 -3.26 -4.76 -9.30
C GLU A 146 -2.09 -5.69 -9.65
N VAL A 147 -2.22 -6.99 -9.40
CA VAL A 147 -1.19 -7.97 -9.81
C VAL A 147 -0.94 -7.93 -11.32
N PHE A 148 -2.01 -7.87 -12.11
CA PHE A 148 -1.88 -7.77 -13.56
C PHE A 148 -1.13 -6.50 -13.99
N CYS A 149 -1.45 -5.35 -13.37
CA CYS A 149 -0.80 -4.08 -13.69
C CYS A 149 0.68 -4.02 -13.28
N VAL A 150 1.09 -4.77 -12.25
CA VAL A 150 2.50 -4.82 -11.81
C VAL A 150 3.34 -5.75 -12.69
N VAL A 151 2.74 -6.78 -13.26
CA VAL A 151 3.42 -7.77 -14.10
C VAL A 151 3.49 -7.34 -15.58
N SER A 152 2.53 -6.52 -16.03
CA SER A 152 2.47 -5.97 -17.38
C SER A 152 3.51 -4.90 -17.64
#